data_AF-A8PY00-F1
#
_entry.id   AF-A8PY00-F1
#
_cell.length_a   1.000
_cell.length_b   1.000
_cell.length_c   1.000
_cell.angle_alpha   90.00
_cell.angle_beta   90.00
_cell.angle_gamma   90.00
#
_symmetry.space_group_name_H-M   'P 1'
#
loop_
_entity.id
_entity.type
_entity.pdbx_description
1 polymer ?
#
loop_
_entity_poly.entity_id
_entity_poly.type
_entity_poly.pdbx_seq_one_letter_code
_entity_poly.pdbx_strand_id
1 'polypeptide(L)'
;MSRIACRQILPLRPSLHRTMHTSVRIMREKQPVPASPPAGEKRDLVAEQVNRIGEPTPAAIVSDAPNSLHQRTVRIYQPSKPATQSGKAGTRDWRLDFDILQGSGRWESPLMGWASTRRVSWRLVGDGWTFLA
;
A
#
# COMPACT_ATOMS: atom_id res chain seq x y z
N MET A 1 -4.48 68.89 -19.04
CA MET A 1 -3.80 69.26 -17.78
C MET A 1 -3.78 68.01 -16.90
N SER A 2 -2.81 67.11 -17.03
CA SER A 2 -1.46 67.11 -16.43
C SER A 2 -1.45 66.80 -14.92
N ARG A 3 -0.97 65.56 -14.62
CA ARG A 3 -0.36 65.04 -13.36
C ARG A 3 -1.37 64.77 -12.21
N ILE A 4 -1.21 63.79 -11.32
CA ILE A 4 -0.01 63.15 -10.75
C ILE A 4 -0.35 61.69 -10.41
N ALA A 5 0.42 60.74 -10.94
CA ALA A 5 0.38 59.33 -10.55
C ALA A 5 1.06 59.15 -9.18
N CYS A 6 0.35 58.59 -8.21
CA CYS A 6 0.91 58.19 -6.93
C CYS A 6 1.73 56.90 -7.10
N ARG A 7 3.06 57.06 -7.12
CA ARG A 7 4.05 55.97 -7.09
C ARG A 7 3.92 55.21 -5.76
N GLN A 8 3.32 54.02 -5.78
CA GLN A 8 3.52 53.04 -4.72
C GLN A 8 4.93 52.46 -4.86
N ILE A 9 5.74 52.66 -3.81
CA ILE A 9 7.09 52.14 -3.69
C ILE A 9 6.98 50.66 -3.31
N LEU A 10 7.31 49.76 -4.25
CA LEU A 10 7.49 48.34 -3.96
C LEU A 10 8.74 48.17 -3.09
N PRO A 11 8.70 47.37 -2.00
CA PRO A 11 9.91 47.04 -1.26
C PRO A 11 10.81 46.18 -2.14
N LEU A 12 12.01 46.69 -2.44
CA LEU A 12 13.10 45.95 -3.07
C LEU A 12 13.44 44.75 -2.18
N ARG A 13 13.11 43.54 -2.65
CA ARG A 13 13.56 42.30 -2.02
C ARG A 13 15.09 42.24 -2.07
N PRO A 14 15.79 41.96 -0.95
CA PRO A 14 17.22 41.71 -1.02
C PRO A 14 17.47 40.46 -1.87
N SER A 15 18.37 40.58 -2.84
CA SER A 15 18.83 39.46 -3.65
C SER A 15 19.45 38.41 -2.74
N LEU A 16 18.75 37.29 -2.54
CA LEU A 16 19.33 36.12 -1.92
C LEU A 16 20.51 35.67 -2.77
N HIS A 17 21.72 35.85 -2.24
CA HIS A 17 22.94 35.31 -2.80
C HIS A 17 22.75 33.80 -2.97
N ARG A 18 22.83 33.32 -4.22
CA ARG A 18 22.79 31.90 -4.52
C ARG A 18 24.06 31.26 -3.99
N THR A 19 23.99 30.60 -2.84
CA THR A 19 25.09 29.79 -2.31
C THR A 19 25.37 28.67 -3.30
N MET A 20 26.53 28.73 -3.97
CA MET A 20 27.01 27.65 -4.81
C MET A 20 27.55 26.56 -3.88
N HIS A 21 26.79 25.48 -3.70
CA HIS A 21 27.32 24.27 -3.09
C HIS A 21 28.27 23.60 -4.09
N THR A 22 29.57 23.63 -3.82
CA THR A 22 30.51 22.73 -4.49
C THR A 22 30.28 21.35 -3.90
N SER A 23 29.61 20.47 -4.66
CA SER A 23 29.52 19.07 -4.27
C SER A 23 30.91 18.45 -4.43
N VAL A 24 31.59 18.24 -3.30
CA VAL A 24 32.70 17.30 -3.28
C VAL A 24 32.10 15.95 -3.62
N ARG A 25 32.41 15.42 -4.80
CA ARG A 25 32.14 14.03 -5.12
C ARG A 25 33.07 13.21 -4.24
N ILE A 26 32.59 12.80 -3.06
CA ILE A 26 33.18 11.67 -2.36
C ILE A 26 33.03 10.50 -3.32
N MET A 27 34.15 10.09 -3.93
CA MET A 27 34.23 8.86 -4.69
C MET A 27 33.75 7.77 -3.74
N ARG A 28 32.62 7.14 -4.08
CA ARG A 28 32.11 5.99 -3.34
C ARG A 28 33.15 4.89 -3.52
N GLU A 29 33.98 4.67 -2.49
CA GLU A 29 34.80 3.47 -2.36
C GLU A 29 33.89 2.29 -2.71
N LYS A 30 34.26 1.56 -3.76
CA LYS A 30 33.51 0.43 -4.26
C LYS A 30 33.54 -0.62 -3.16
N GLN A 31 32.46 -0.71 -2.38
CA GLN A 31 32.27 -1.80 -1.43
C GLN A 31 32.59 -3.12 -2.16
N PRO A 32 33.39 -4.01 -1.56
CA PRO A 32 33.68 -5.30 -2.17
C PRO A 32 32.34 -6.03 -2.25
N VAL A 33 31.78 -6.07 -3.46
CA VAL A 33 30.62 -6.92 -3.76
C VAL A 33 31.12 -8.34 -3.51
N PRO A 34 30.53 -9.11 -2.57
CA PRO A 34 30.93 -10.49 -2.40
C PRO A 34 30.80 -11.17 -3.75
N ALA A 35 31.86 -11.87 -4.15
CA ALA A 35 32.00 -12.48 -5.46
C ALA A 35 30.68 -13.16 -5.87
N SER A 36 30.20 -12.81 -7.06
CA SER A 36 29.09 -13.53 -7.68
C SER A 36 29.39 -15.03 -7.60
N PRO A 37 28.50 -15.84 -7.00
CA PRO A 37 28.76 -17.27 -6.82
C PRO A 37 28.99 -17.96 -8.17
N PRO A 38 29.79 -19.03 -8.22
CA PRO A 38 30.09 -19.75 -9.45
C PRO A 38 28.80 -20.19 -10.12
N ALA A 39 28.69 -19.91 -11.42
CA ALA A 39 27.53 -20.26 -12.23
C ALA A 39 27.33 -21.79 -12.22
N GLY A 40 26.27 -22.27 -11.55
CA GLY A 40 25.91 -23.69 -11.54
C GLY A 40 24.97 -24.13 -10.42
N GLU A 41 24.88 -23.38 -9.33
CA GLU A 41 24.02 -23.75 -8.19
C GLU A 41 22.64 -23.13 -8.32
N LYS A 42 21.59 -23.96 -8.38
CA LYS A 42 20.21 -23.47 -8.36
C LYS A 42 19.96 -22.81 -7.02
N ARG A 43 19.61 -21.52 -7.02
CA ARG A 43 19.31 -20.80 -5.79
C ARG A 43 18.18 -21.50 -5.05
N ASP A 44 18.45 -21.98 -3.85
CA ASP A 44 17.43 -22.52 -2.96
C ASP A 44 16.57 -21.38 -2.43
N LEU A 45 15.60 -20.96 -3.25
CA LEU A 45 14.70 -19.83 -2.95
C LEU A 45 13.97 -20.02 -1.62
N VAL A 46 13.69 -21.26 -1.25
CA VAL A 46 13.07 -21.62 0.04
C VAL A 46 14.00 -21.29 1.20
N ALA A 47 15.27 -21.69 1.15
CA ALA A 47 16.25 -21.42 2.20
C ALA A 47 16.58 -19.92 2.31
N GLU A 48 16.67 -19.22 1.17
CA GLU A 48 16.87 -17.77 1.13
C GLU A 48 15.66 -17.00 1.68
N GLN A 49 14.44 -17.47 1.41
CA GLN A 49 13.22 -16.89 1.93
C GLN A 49 13.07 -17.12 3.44
N VAL A 50 13.45 -18.29 3.94
CA VAL A 50 13.53 -18.60 5.38
C VAL A 50 14.59 -17.77 6.08
N ASN A 51 15.72 -17.44 5.43
CA ASN A 51 16.74 -16.56 6.02
C ASN A 51 16.34 -15.07 6.01
N ARG A 52 15.49 -14.64 5.06
CA ARG A 52 15.01 -13.24 4.99
C ARG A 52 13.91 -12.93 5.99
N ILE A 53 13.07 -13.91 6.28
CA ILE A 53 12.00 -13.80 7.26
C ILE A 53 12.56 -14.43 8.53
N GLY A 54 12.99 -13.63 9.50
CA GLY A 54 13.38 -14.14 10.82
C GLY A 54 12.28 -15.04 11.42
N GLU A 55 12.56 -15.69 12.56
CA GLU A 55 11.65 -16.66 13.18
C GLU A 55 10.16 -16.20 13.09
N PRO A 56 9.30 -16.95 12.36
CA PRO A 56 7.98 -16.44 11.98
C PRO A 56 7.06 -16.36 13.20
N THR A 57 6.92 -15.18 13.77
CA THR A 57 5.90 -14.93 14.79
C THR A 57 4.52 -14.96 14.14
N PRO A 58 3.56 -15.76 14.66
CA PRO A 58 2.24 -15.85 14.07
C PRO A 58 1.52 -14.49 14.15
N ALA A 59 1.11 -13.97 12.99
CA ALA A 59 0.45 -12.67 12.86
C ALA A 59 -0.85 -12.55 13.69
N ALA A 60 -1.44 -13.68 14.09
CA ALA A 60 -2.60 -13.75 14.96
C ALA A 60 -2.38 -13.11 16.34
N ILE A 61 -1.14 -13.14 16.85
CA ILE A 61 -0.81 -12.55 18.16
C ILE A 61 -0.70 -11.02 18.07
N VAL A 62 -0.33 -10.48 16.91
CA VAL A 62 -0.01 -9.06 16.72
C VAL A 62 -1.19 -8.27 16.14
N SER A 63 -2.06 -8.91 15.34
CA SER A 63 -3.03 -8.19 14.51
C SER A 63 -4.34 -7.82 15.24
N ASP A 64 -4.48 -8.15 16.53
CA ASP A 64 -5.69 -8.00 17.34
C ASP A 64 -6.99 -8.47 16.65
N ALA A 65 -6.85 -9.35 15.65
CA ALA A 65 -7.96 -9.82 14.87
C ALA A 65 -8.80 -10.78 15.72
N PRO A 66 -10.14 -10.68 15.71
CA PRO A 66 -10.97 -11.60 16.46
C PRO A 66 -10.72 -13.05 15.99
N ASN A 67 -10.72 -14.00 16.93
CA ASN A 67 -10.46 -15.41 16.66
C ASN A 67 -11.38 -16.02 15.59
N SER A 68 -12.58 -15.46 15.41
CA SER A 68 -13.53 -15.86 14.38
C SER A 68 -13.09 -15.52 12.95
N LEU A 69 -12.03 -14.74 12.74
CA LEU A 69 -11.40 -14.51 11.44
C LEU A 69 -10.29 -15.52 11.15
N HIS A 70 -9.52 -15.94 12.16
CA HIS A 70 -8.45 -16.94 12.01
C HIS A 70 -8.97 -18.30 11.52
N GLN A 71 -10.22 -18.63 11.85
CA GLN A 71 -10.86 -19.90 11.49
C GLN A 71 -11.54 -19.86 10.11
N ARG A 72 -11.50 -18.74 9.39
CA ARG A 72 -12.18 -18.59 8.10
C ARG A 72 -11.28 -19.04 6.96
N THR A 73 -11.87 -19.75 6.01
CA THR A 73 -11.20 -20.08 4.76
C THR A 73 -11.00 -18.82 3.92
N VAL A 74 -9.81 -18.71 3.34
CA VAL A 74 -9.38 -17.60 2.49
C VAL A 74 -9.11 -18.12 1.09
N ARG A 75 -9.51 -17.34 0.08
CA ARG A 75 -9.18 -17.57 -1.32
C ARG A 75 -8.15 -16.55 -1.78
N ILE A 76 -6.98 -17.03 -2.17
CA ILE A 76 -5.93 -16.23 -2.82
C ILE A 76 -6.02 -16.49 -4.32
N TYR A 77 -6.29 -15.44 -5.10
CA TYR A 77 -6.50 -15.59 -6.53
C TYR A 77 -6.12 -14.33 -7.30
N GLN A 78 -5.83 -14.52 -8.59
CA GLN A 78 -5.70 -13.43 -9.54
C GLN A 78 -7.06 -13.23 -10.25
N PRO A 79 -7.65 -12.03 -10.21
CA PRO A 79 -8.99 -11.81 -10.75
C PRO A 79 -9.01 -11.92 -12.28
N SER A 80 -9.88 -12.77 -12.81
CA SER A 80 -10.03 -12.94 -14.25
C SER A 80 -10.46 -11.65 -14.94
N LYS A 81 -10.13 -11.52 -16.22
CA LYS A 81 -10.56 -10.39 -17.04
C LYS A 81 -12.09 -10.37 -17.15
N PRO A 82 -12.76 -9.23 -16.93
CA PRO A 82 -14.21 -9.12 -17.13
C PRO A 82 -14.58 -9.39 -18.59
N ALA A 83 -15.61 -10.21 -18.82
CA ALA A 83 -16.01 -10.64 -20.17
C ALA A 83 -16.47 -9.47 -21.07
N THR A 84 -17.03 -8.42 -20.48
CA THR A 84 -17.61 -7.28 -21.20
C THR A 84 -16.61 -6.20 -21.58
N GLN A 85 -15.41 -6.20 -20.98
CA GLN A 85 -14.41 -5.15 -21.20
C GLN A 85 -13.11 -5.73 -21.76
N SER A 86 -12.46 -4.98 -22.64
CA SER A 86 -11.20 -5.41 -23.25
C SER A 86 -9.97 -5.18 -22.35
N GLY A 87 -10.07 -4.25 -21.38
CA GLY A 87 -8.98 -3.87 -20.48
C GLY A 87 -8.54 -4.98 -19.52
N LYS A 88 -7.22 -5.00 -19.21
CA LYS A 88 -6.59 -5.99 -18.30
C LYS A 88 -6.00 -5.36 -17.03
N ALA A 89 -6.26 -4.07 -16.79
CA ALA A 89 -5.60 -3.31 -15.72
C ALA A 89 -5.86 -3.92 -14.32
N GLY A 90 -7.08 -4.36 -14.04
CA GLY A 90 -7.46 -4.92 -12.73
C GLY A 90 -7.05 -6.38 -12.47
N THR A 91 -6.41 -7.05 -13.43
CA THR A 91 -6.04 -8.48 -13.36
C THR A 91 -4.63 -8.71 -12.82
N ARG A 92 -3.78 -7.68 -12.72
CA ARG A 92 -2.36 -7.88 -12.37
C ARG A 92 -2.14 -8.17 -10.89
N ASP A 93 -3.00 -7.64 -10.03
CA ASP A 93 -2.82 -7.72 -8.59
C ASP A 93 -3.47 -8.99 -8.02
N TRP A 94 -2.74 -9.67 -7.14
CA TRP A 94 -3.28 -10.76 -6.34
C TRP A 94 -4.27 -10.22 -5.33
N ARG A 95 -5.41 -10.90 -5.20
CA ARG A 95 -6.46 -10.54 -4.24
C ARG A 95 -6.66 -11.67 -3.25
N LEU A 96 -7.07 -11.26 -2.06
CA LEU A 96 -7.40 -12.12 -0.95
C LEU A 96 -8.85 -11.86 -0.58
N ASP A 97 -9.68 -12.90 -0.70
CA ASP A 97 -11.08 -12.86 -0.30
C ASP A 97 -11.36 -13.85 0.83
N PHE A 98 -12.20 -13.44 1.78
CA PHE A 98 -12.75 -14.33 2.80
C PHE A 98 -14.03 -15.00 2.30
N ASP A 99 -14.21 -16.27 2.64
CA ASP A 99 -15.43 -17.00 2.34
C ASP A 99 -16.67 -16.43 3.08
N ILE A 100 -17.84 -16.67 2.52
CA ILE A 100 -19.12 -16.25 3.10
C ILE A 100 -19.53 -17.29 4.16
N LEU A 101 -19.45 -16.90 5.43
CA LEU A 101 -19.92 -17.74 6.53
C LEU A 101 -21.43 -17.97 6.42
N GLN A 102 -21.88 -19.22 6.58
CA GLN A 102 -23.31 -19.57 6.65
C GLN A 102 -23.98 -18.74 7.75
N GLY A 103 -25.02 -17.97 7.40
CA GLY A 103 -25.70 -17.03 8.31
C GLY A 103 -25.16 -15.59 8.31
N SER A 104 -23.99 -15.32 7.72
CA SER A 104 -23.49 -13.95 7.45
C SER A 104 -23.86 -13.43 6.04
N GLY A 105 -24.81 -14.12 5.40
CA GLY A 105 -25.35 -13.75 4.11
C GLY A 105 -25.92 -12.33 4.12
N ARG A 106 -26.16 -11.79 2.92
CA ARG A 106 -26.86 -10.51 2.81
C ARG A 106 -28.31 -10.74 3.26
N TRP A 107 -28.74 -10.05 4.31
CA TRP A 107 -30.15 -10.04 4.73
C TRP A 107 -30.80 -8.73 4.31
N GLU A 108 -32.11 -8.74 4.17
CA GLU A 108 -32.88 -7.54 3.86
C GLU A 108 -33.24 -6.83 5.17
N SER A 109 -32.92 -5.54 5.25
CA SER A 109 -33.34 -4.73 6.40
C SER A 109 -34.86 -4.59 6.41
N PRO A 110 -35.57 -4.87 7.52
CA PRO A 110 -37.03 -4.88 7.57
C PRO A 110 -37.66 -3.51 7.33
N LEU A 111 -36.90 -2.42 7.46
CA LEU A 111 -37.41 -1.06 7.25
C LEU A 111 -37.39 -0.65 5.77
N MET A 112 -36.25 -0.82 5.10
CA MET A 112 -36.01 -0.29 3.75
C MET A 112 -35.75 -1.37 2.68
N GLY A 113 -35.64 -2.64 3.07
CA GLY A 113 -35.29 -3.74 2.17
C GLY A 113 -33.84 -3.74 1.69
N TRP A 114 -32.98 -2.88 2.24
CA TRP A 114 -31.58 -2.78 1.81
C TRP A 114 -30.76 -3.99 2.25
N ALA A 115 -29.83 -4.41 1.39
CA ALA A 115 -28.93 -5.54 1.63
C ALA A 115 -27.93 -5.22 2.75
N SER A 116 -28.24 -5.67 3.96
CA SER A 116 -27.42 -5.55 5.15
C SER A 116 -26.49 -6.76 5.28
N THR A 117 -25.37 -6.61 6.00
CA THR A 117 -24.38 -7.70 6.16
C THR A 117 -23.75 -7.66 7.54
N ARG A 118 -23.38 -8.83 8.08
CA ARG A 118 -22.72 -9.01 9.38
C ARG A 118 -21.34 -9.57 9.12
N ARG A 119 -20.56 -8.84 8.33
CA ARG A 119 -19.18 -9.17 8.02
C ARG A 119 -18.32 -7.98 8.42
N VAL A 120 -17.27 -8.29 9.17
CA VAL A 120 -16.24 -7.33 9.55
C VAL A 120 -15.62 -6.74 8.27
N SER A 121 -15.78 -5.43 8.09
CA SER A 121 -15.22 -4.70 6.95
C SER A 121 -14.41 -3.52 7.47
N TRP A 122 -13.11 -3.58 7.21
CA TRP A 122 -12.24 -2.42 7.35
C TRP A 122 -12.44 -1.55 6.11
N ARG A 123 -12.90 -0.32 6.32
CA ARG A 123 -12.98 0.69 5.27
C ARG A 123 -12.05 1.83 5.64
N LEU A 124 -11.19 2.19 4.70
CA LEU A 124 -10.43 3.44 4.74
C LEU A 124 -11.42 4.60 4.58
N VAL A 125 -11.54 5.43 5.61
CA VAL A 125 -12.35 6.65 5.59
C VAL A 125 -11.45 7.81 6.02
N GLY A 126 -11.14 8.72 5.09
CA GLY A 126 -10.14 9.76 5.31
C GLY A 126 -8.74 9.18 5.50
N ASP A 127 -7.99 9.70 6.50
CA ASP A 127 -6.61 9.28 6.81
C ASP A 127 -6.53 8.19 7.90
N GLY A 128 -7.67 7.57 8.28
CA GLY A 128 -7.75 6.61 9.37
C GLY A 128 -8.50 5.31 9.02
N TRP A 129 -8.12 4.22 9.69
CA TRP A 129 -8.84 2.96 9.63
C TRP A 129 -10.01 2.97 10.62
N THR A 130 -11.25 2.97 10.12
CA THR A 130 -12.45 2.87 10.96
C THR A 130 -13.09 1.49 10.84
N PHE A 131 -13.42 0.90 11.99
CA PHE A 131 -14.20 -0.33 12.09
C PHE A 131 -15.69 0.00 11.90
N LEU A 132 -16.32 -0.57 10.87
CA LEU A 132 -17.78 -0.50 10.67
C LEU A 132 -18.37 -1.88 10.99
N ALA A 133 -19.26 -1.90 11.98
CA ALA A 133 -20.01 -3.09 12.43
C ALA A 133 -21.24 -3.35 11.57
#